data_AF-T0QWX4-F1
#
_entry.id   AF-T0QWX4-F1
#
_cell.length_a   1.000
_cell.length_b   1.000
_cell.length_c   1.000
_cell.angle_alpha   90.00
_cell.angle_beta   90.00
_cell.angle_gamma   90.00
#
_symmetry.space_group_name_H-M   'P 1'
#
loop_
_entity.id
_entity.type
_entity.pdbx_description
1 polymer ?
#
loop_
_entity_poly.entity_id
_entity_poly.type
_entity_poly.pdbx_seq_one_letter_code
_entity_poly.pdbx_strand_id
1 'polypeptide(L)'
;MVHVKVVLLCKGRGGDAASYQPHRDESQWWNRRDALVRCVSAFLHGPSSAYCTSRELVLVHDEDWARMHVTKGDATPSEFNVISAWRDTAQHATSAPSAVACKLVQSALPIAGADTVAAMESKREVLEHLQKHCDMDFLRGHRLNSKPDVVLRKTNKQALLRVWDEWTATHGTTAASKKDVVKAIFHEMLQPCDASIKRVIAATLHESSDAELPCFNTDLVPADDPSLQIVLFLGAVRDMTPTENNILQQLCTTQNIALTGVRLGAVPEFTSKILSVIAYHQARGVLGPALERACAAETESPAAKRQKTTSTSDVTSVPAHMHVVAAVPMASSGVTTDLASRSQALWAMVRLLVVTLWRSRIASSGAVPLTTALTFIFEDAVALTLKQDELVTALAEQHQAAPSEYQILRALCQYLTAATPDADFASMASRLVEASTIAIDVSAAAGERGLYEAFYTTGAAGGADDTTRLLVLVPLAPALAGHDAVVAACARASVPLVSQSLLPSREMAPAYDAEAAAVTMLQHLVYQQRLGSALASLAPKKPKKEKKAKKEKKTEKDKKAKKTKKEAIDTTSAKP
;
A
#
# COMPACT_ATOMS: atom_id res chain seq x y z
N MET A 1 -17.31 11.48 0.20
CA MET A 1 -17.73 10.21 0.80
C MET A 1 -17.83 9.22 -0.34
N VAL A 2 -17.02 8.16 -0.33
CA VAL A 2 -17.07 7.09 -1.34
C VAL A 2 -16.86 5.76 -0.61
N HIS A 3 -17.66 4.75 -0.94
CA HIS A 3 -17.44 3.38 -0.50
C HIS A 3 -16.39 2.71 -1.40
N VAL A 4 -15.34 2.12 -0.81
CA VAL A 4 -14.33 1.40 -1.59
C VAL A 4 -14.27 -0.05 -1.13
N LYS A 5 -14.56 -0.95 -2.07
CA LYS A 5 -14.42 -2.39 -1.93
C LYS A 5 -13.22 -2.85 -2.74
N VAL A 6 -12.31 -3.58 -2.12
CA VAL A 6 -11.16 -4.19 -2.79
C VAL A 6 -11.31 -5.70 -2.77
N VAL A 7 -11.18 -6.34 -3.93
CA VAL A 7 -11.24 -7.79 -4.12
C VAL A 7 -9.83 -8.30 -4.41
N LEU A 8 -9.25 -9.04 -3.46
CA LEU A 8 -7.94 -9.67 -3.59
C LEU A 8 -8.08 -11.12 -4.03
N LEU A 9 -7.47 -11.44 -5.17
CA LEU A 9 -7.36 -12.82 -5.63
C LEU A 9 -6.20 -13.53 -4.90
N CYS A 10 -6.57 -14.51 -4.11
CA CYS A 10 -5.68 -15.21 -3.18
C CYS A 10 -5.50 -16.66 -3.59
N LYS A 11 -4.32 -17.21 -3.30
CA LYS A 11 -4.07 -18.65 -3.40
C LYS A 11 -4.49 -19.34 -2.10
N GLY A 12 -4.92 -20.60 -2.21
CA GLY A 12 -5.15 -21.46 -1.04
C GLY A 12 -6.61 -21.50 -0.62
N ARG A 13 -6.86 -21.88 0.64
CA ARG A 13 -8.19 -22.17 1.19
C ARG A 13 -8.59 -21.17 2.26
N GLY A 14 -9.66 -20.42 2.03
CA GLY A 14 -10.16 -19.42 2.98
C GLY A 14 -11.08 -19.99 4.06
N GLY A 15 -11.76 -21.10 3.76
CA GLY A 15 -12.70 -21.75 4.67
C GLY A 15 -12.05 -22.74 5.63
N ASP A 16 -10.79 -23.11 5.40
CA ASP A 16 -10.07 -24.04 6.27
C ASP A 16 -9.49 -23.33 7.50
N ALA A 17 -10.19 -23.45 8.63
CA ALA A 17 -9.75 -22.93 9.92
C ALA A 17 -8.35 -23.41 10.34
N ALA A 18 -7.97 -24.66 10.03
CA ALA A 18 -6.69 -25.22 10.43
C ALA A 18 -5.50 -24.60 9.67
N SER A 19 -5.78 -23.93 8.55
CA SER A 19 -4.79 -23.16 7.80
C SER A 19 -4.37 -21.86 8.50
N TYR A 20 -5.14 -21.41 9.51
CA TYR A 20 -4.87 -20.20 10.28
C TYR A 20 -4.23 -20.56 11.63
N GLN A 21 -2.92 -20.35 11.77
CA GLN A 21 -2.13 -20.74 12.95
C GLN A 21 -1.50 -19.51 13.62
N PRO A 22 -2.27 -18.63 14.28
CA PRO A 22 -1.78 -17.33 14.76
C PRO A 22 -0.63 -17.42 15.76
N HIS A 23 -0.49 -18.54 16.48
CA HIS A 23 0.62 -18.80 17.41
C HIS A 23 1.88 -19.39 16.75
N ARG A 24 1.92 -19.50 15.42
CA ARG A 24 3.05 -20.10 14.67
C ARG A 24 3.64 -19.14 13.65
N ASP A 25 3.73 -17.87 14.02
CA ASP A 25 4.28 -16.85 13.14
C ASP A 25 5.81 -16.91 13.02
N GLU A 26 6.49 -17.82 13.74
CA GLU A 26 7.89 -18.16 13.49
C GLU A 26 8.12 -18.85 12.13
N SER A 27 7.08 -19.52 11.61
CA SER A 27 7.14 -20.24 10.34
C SER A 27 6.66 -19.36 9.19
N GLN A 28 7.23 -19.55 8.00
CA GLN A 28 6.65 -18.93 6.82
C GLN A 28 5.26 -19.49 6.58
N TRP A 29 4.29 -18.59 6.49
CA TRP A 29 2.92 -18.98 6.27
C TRP A 29 2.73 -19.53 4.86
N TRP A 30 2.23 -20.75 4.79
CA TRP A 30 1.74 -21.36 3.55
C TRP A 30 0.77 -20.39 2.88
N ASN A 31 0.93 -20.17 1.57
CA ASN A 31 0.14 -19.23 0.76
C ASN A 31 0.26 -17.74 1.15
N ARG A 32 1.38 -17.31 1.76
CA ARG A 32 1.75 -15.90 1.91
C ARG A 32 0.73 -15.07 2.71
N ARG A 33 0.18 -15.65 3.77
CA ARG A 33 -0.80 -14.99 4.66
C ARG A 33 -0.24 -13.71 5.28
N ASP A 34 1.06 -13.68 5.58
CA ASP A 34 1.81 -12.49 6.01
C ASP A 34 1.59 -11.29 5.07
N ALA A 35 1.59 -11.51 3.76
CA ALA A 35 1.35 -10.46 2.77
C ALA A 35 -0.12 -10.02 2.78
N LEU A 36 -1.06 -10.95 2.97
CA LEU A 36 -2.50 -10.64 3.05
C LEU A 36 -2.85 -9.85 4.33
N VAL A 37 -2.24 -10.19 5.47
CA VAL A 37 -2.37 -9.40 6.70
C VAL A 37 -1.91 -7.97 6.46
N ARG A 38 -0.74 -7.78 5.83
CA ARG A 38 -0.26 -6.44 5.49
C ARG A 38 -1.21 -5.68 4.56
N CYS A 39 -1.91 -6.38 3.67
CA CYS A 39 -2.95 -5.77 2.83
C CYS A 39 -4.15 -5.28 3.66
N VAL A 40 -4.61 -6.10 4.61
CA VAL A 40 -5.63 -5.71 5.60
C VAL A 40 -5.22 -4.46 6.37
N SER A 41 -4.01 -4.47 6.94
CA SER A 41 -3.48 -3.35 7.72
C SER A 41 -3.40 -2.07 6.88
N ALA A 42 -2.80 -2.16 5.68
CA ALA A 42 -2.60 -1.02 4.79
C ALA A 42 -3.90 -0.37 4.31
N PHE A 43 -4.91 -1.18 3.99
CA PHE A 43 -6.15 -0.67 3.44
C PHE A 43 -7.13 -0.21 4.52
N LEU A 44 -7.42 -1.09 5.48
CA LEU A 44 -8.49 -0.86 6.47
C LEU A 44 -8.04 0.03 7.62
N HIS A 45 -6.75 0.01 7.97
CA HIS A 45 -6.18 0.83 9.04
C HIS A 45 -5.27 1.96 8.53
N GLY A 46 -5.19 2.14 7.21
CA GLY A 46 -4.53 3.27 6.58
C GLY A 46 -5.25 4.61 6.78
N PRO A 47 -4.79 5.69 6.13
CA PRO A 47 -5.37 7.03 6.27
C PRO A 47 -6.88 7.03 5.97
N SER A 48 -7.67 7.77 6.75
CA SER A 48 -9.11 7.92 6.55
C SER A 48 -9.50 9.39 6.72
N SER A 49 -10.62 9.80 6.13
CA SER A 49 -11.13 11.18 6.20
C SER A 49 -12.65 11.22 6.00
N ALA A 50 -13.22 12.42 6.03
CA ALA A 50 -14.61 12.66 5.67
C ALA A 50 -14.95 12.22 4.23
N TYR A 51 -13.96 11.99 3.36
CA TYR A 51 -14.19 11.44 2.02
C TYR A 51 -14.35 9.91 2.00
N CYS A 52 -14.05 9.21 3.10
CA CYS A 52 -14.18 7.77 3.23
C CYS A 52 -15.49 7.41 3.93
N THR A 53 -16.48 6.89 3.19
CA THR A 53 -17.71 6.37 3.82
C THR A 53 -17.42 5.10 4.58
N SER A 54 -16.78 4.15 3.90
CA SER A 54 -16.37 2.87 4.45
C SER A 54 -15.40 2.17 3.50
N ARG A 55 -14.71 1.16 4.03
CA ARG A 55 -13.79 0.27 3.30
C ARG A 55 -14.12 -1.18 3.58
N GLU A 56 -14.04 -1.99 2.55
CA GLU A 56 -14.16 -3.45 2.65
C GLU A 56 -13.04 -4.09 1.84
N LEU A 57 -12.37 -5.07 2.44
CA LEU A 57 -11.41 -5.93 1.75
C LEU A 57 -12.00 -7.35 1.66
N VAL A 58 -12.09 -7.90 0.45
CA VAL A 58 -12.59 -9.26 0.22
C VAL A 58 -11.45 -10.13 -0.27
N LEU A 59 -11.12 -11.19 0.48
CA LEU A 59 -10.12 -12.19 0.09
C LEU A 59 -10.82 -13.36 -0.59
N VAL A 60 -10.61 -13.51 -1.90
CA VAL A 60 -11.20 -14.60 -2.69
C VAL A 60 -10.16 -15.69 -2.90
N HIS A 61 -10.39 -16.85 -2.27
CA HIS A 61 -9.48 -17.99 -2.29
C HIS A 61 -9.77 -18.93 -3.45
N ASP A 62 -8.76 -19.33 -4.22
CA ASP A 62 -8.94 -20.06 -5.48
C ASP A 62 -9.08 -21.59 -5.35
N GLU A 63 -8.73 -22.16 -4.20
CA GLU A 63 -8.85 -23.61 -3.99
C GLU A 63 -10.21 -24.03 -3.46
N ASP A 64 -10.86 -23.18 -2.65
CA ASP A 64 -12.18 -23.45 -2.07
C ASP A 64 -13.24 -22.41 -2.42
N TRP A 65 -12.88 -21.37 -3.19
CA TRP A 65 -13.77 -20.25 -3.56
C TRP A 65 -14.43 -19.58 -2.35
N ALA A 66 -13.82 -19.73 -1.17
CA ALA A 66 -14.24 -19.07 0.03
C ALA A 66 -13.88 -17.59 -0.04
N ARG A 67 -14.76 -16.76 0.51
CA ARG A 67 -14.63 -15.30 0.50
C ARG A 67 -14.60 -14.81 1.92
N MET A 68 -13.46 -14.28 2.33
CA MET A 68 -13.33 -13.61 3.63
C MET A 68 -13.56 -12.12 3.41
N HIS A 69 -14.74 -11.63 3.79
CA HIS A 69 -15.06 -10.21 3.82
C HIS A 69 -14.48 -9.61 5.10
N VAL A 70 -13.70 -8.56 4.98
CA VAL A 70 -12.94 -7.96 6.09
C VAL A 70 -13.22 -6.47 6.13
N THR A 71 -13.61 -5.98 7.30
CA THR A 71 -13.82 -4.54 7.59
C THR A 71 -13.01 -4.14 8.82
N LYS A 72 -12.79 -2.83 8.98
CA LYS A 72 -11.98 -2.28 10.08
C LYS A 72 -12.62 -2.63 11.43
N GLY A 73 -11.82 -3.16 12.36
CA GLY A 73 -12.15 -3.29 13.77
C GLY A 73 -11.35 -2.30 14.63
N ASP A 74 -11.37 -2.51 15.94
CA ASP A 74 -10.87 -1.50 16.89
C ASP A 74 -9.43 -1.75 17.37
N ALA A 75 -8.95 -2.99 17.31
CA ALA A 75 -7.62 -3.35 17.80
C ALA A 75 -6.51 -3.11 16.76
N THR A 76 -5.26 -3.17 17.22
CA THR A 76 -4.07 -3.10 16.36
C THR A 76 -4.06 -4.27 15.37
N PRO A 77 -3.87 -4.01 14.06
CA PRO A 77 -3.91 -5.06 13.02
C PRO A 77 -2.58 -5.80 12.90
N SER A 78 -2.11 -6.37 14.02
CA SER A 78 -0.97 -7.29 14.04
C SER A 78 -1.29 -8.59 13.29
N GLU A 79 -0.25 -9.30 12.87
CA GLU A 79 -0.40 -10.61 12.20
C GLU A 79 -1.19 -11.59 13.06
N PHE A 80 -0.89 -11.62 14.36
CA PHE A 80 -1.61 -12.41 15.34
C PHE A 80 -3.11 -12.10 15.38
N ASN A 81 -3.47 -10.82 15.51
CA ASN A 81 -4.85 -10.40 15.69
C ASN A 81 -5.68 -10.66 14.42
N VAL A 82 -5.14 -10.31 13.25
CA VAL A 82 -5.84 -10.49 11.97
C VAL A 82 -6.05 -11.98 11.68
N ILE A 83 -5.03 -12.82 11.91
CA ILE A 83 -5.16 -14.24 11.60
C ILE A 83 -6.03 -14.98 12.63
N SER A 84 -6.01 -14.56 13.89
CA SER A 84 -6.96 -15.07 14.88
C SER A 84 -8.40 -14.78 14.45
N ALA A 85 -8.67 -13.56 13.97
CA ALA A 85 -10.00 -13.20 13.46
C ALA A 85 -10.43 -14.07 12.28
N TRP A 86 -9.53 -14.33 11.32
CA TRP A 86 -9.83 -15.23 10.18
C TRP A 86 -10.08 -16.66 10.63
N ARG A 87 -9.27 -17.18 11.56
CA ARG A 87 -9.45 -18.53 12.12
C ARG A 87 -10.81 -18.66 12.79
N ASP A 88 -11.12 -17.74 13.69
CA ASP A 88 -12.35 -17.80 14.49
C ASP A 88 -13.58 -17.68 13.57
N THR A 89 -13.50 -16.83 12.54
CA THR A 89 -14.55 -16.72 11.51
C THR A 89 -14.71 -18.01 10.70
N ALA A 90 -13.60 -18.65 10.31
CA ALA A 90 -13.64 -19.94 9.60
C ALA A 90 -14.17 -21.09 10.47
N GLN A 91 -14.03 -20.99 11.78
CA GLN A 91 -14.62 -21.91 12.76
C GLN A 91 -16.10 -21.61 13.06
N HIS A 92 -16.66 -20.51 12.51
CA HIS A 92 -17.96 -19.97 12.90
C HIS A 92 -18.06 -19.69 14.41
N ALA A 93 -16.93 -19.38 15.04
CA ALA A 93 -16.87 -19.00 16.43
C ALA A 93 -17.28 -17.53 16.59
N THR A 94 -17.94 -17.21 17.70
CA THR A 94 -18.14 -15.81 18.12
C THR A 94 -16.80 -15.25 18.55
N SER A 95 -16.30 -14.26 17.81
CA SER A 95 -15.01 -13.63 18.12
C SER A 95 -15.18 -12.55 19.19
N ALA A 96 -14.16 -12.41 20.03
CA ALA A 96 -13.96 -11.23 20.86
C ALA A 96 -13.71 -9.99 19.97
N PRO A 97 -13.76 -8.76 20.52
CA PRO A 97 -13.36 -7.56 19.80
C PRO A 97 -11.99 -7.77 19.15
N SER A 98 -11.93 -7.54 17.84
CA SER A 98 -10.77 -7.86 17.02
C SER A 98 -10.28 -6.62 16.26
N ALA A 99 -9.07 -6.71 15.73
CA ALA A 99 -8.53 -5.69 14.82
C ALA A 99 -9.37 -5.58 13.54
N VAL A 100 -10.08 -6.63 13.18
CA VAL A 100 -10.95 -6.68 12.00
C VAL A 100 -12.25 -7.40 12.32
N ALA A 101 -13.33 -6.93 11.67
CA ALA A 101 -14.58 -7.68 11.61
C ALA A 101 -14.58 -8.51 10.32
N CYS A 102 -14.86 -9.80 10.46
CA CYS A 102 -14.76 -10.76 9.37
C CYS A 102 -16.09 -11.49 9.15
N LYS A 103 -16.41 -11.76 7.89
CA LYS A 103 -17.52 -12.60 7.47
C LYS A 103 -17.03 -13.57 6.40
N LEU A 104 -17.19 -14.87 6.65
CA LEU A 104 -16.90 -15.90 5.68
C LEU A 104 -18.14 -16.19 4.85
N VAL A 105 -18.01 -16.16 3.52
CA VAL A 105 -19.02 -16.68 2.60
C VAL A 105 -18.38 -17.84 1.83
N GLN A 106 -18.81 -19.06 2.15
CA GLN A 106 -18.40 -20.24 1.41
C GLN A 106 -19.18 -20.31 0.10
N SER A 107 -18.47 -20.51 -1.00
CA SER A 107 -19.11 -20.91 -2.24
C SER A 107 -19.33 -22.42 -2.18
N ALA A 108 -20.45 -22.92 -2.71
CA ALA A 108 -20.59 -24.35 -2.93
C ALA A 108 -19.45 -24.77 -3.87
N LEU A 109 -18.46 -25.50 -3.33
CA LEU A 109 -17.38 -26.04 -4.12
C LEU A 109 -17.99 -26.86 -5.26
N PRO A 110 -17.46 -26.78 -6.50
CA PRO A 110 -17.73 -27.80 -7.49
C PRO A 110 -17.21 -29.11 -6.89
N ILE A 111 -18.10 -29.95 -6.37
CA ILE A 111 -17.74 -31.28 -5.93
C ILE A 111 -17.31 -32.01 -7.20
N ALA A 112 -16.07 -32.51 -7.24
CA ALA A 112 -15.60 -33.27 -8.39
C ALA A 112 -16.61 -34.39 -8.67
N GLY A 113 -17.11 -34.46 -9.91
CA GLY A 113 -18.05 -35.52 -10.29
C GLY A 113 -17.45 -36.89 -9.97
N ALA A 114 -18.29 -37.86 -9.61
CA ALA A 114 -17.85 -39.21 -9.26
C ALA A 114 -16.88 -39.80 -10.30
N ASP A 115 -17.13 -39.53 -11.59
CA ASP A 115 -16.28 -39.96 -12.71
C ASP A 115 -14.85 -39.37 -12.65
N THR A 116 -14.70 -38.13 -12.21
CA THR A 116 -13.38 -37.46 -12.10
C THR A 116 -12.55 -38.08 -10.99
N VAL A 117 -13.16 -38.40 -9.85
CA VAL A 117 -12.46 -39.02 -8.73
C VAL A 117 -12.18 -40.49 -9.03
N ALA A 118 -13.08 -41.19 -9.72
CA ALA A 118 -12.86 -42.55 -10.20
C ALA A 118 -11.65 -42.65 -11.15
N ALA A 119 -11.45 -41.62 -11.99
CA ALA A 119 -10.35 -41.53 -12.96
C ALA A 119 -8.96 -41.28 -12.34
N MET A 120 -8.85 -40.89 -11.07
CA MET A 120 -7.56 -40.71 -10.39
C MET A 120 -6.75 -42.01 -10.39
N GLU A 121 -5.46 -41.95 -10.69
CA GLU A 121 -4.66 -43.16 -10.96
C GLU A 121 -4.42 -43.97 -9.67
N SER A 122 -4.24 -43.29 -8.54
CA SER A 122 -3.83 -43.95 -7.30
C SER A 122 -4.85 -43.86 -6.17
N LYS A 123 -4.83 -44.86 -5.27
CA LYS A 123 -5.62 -44.81 -4.01
C LYS A 123 -5.21 -43.65 -3.10
N ARG A 124 -3.96 -43.18 -3.21
CA ARG A 124 -3.44 -42.04 -2.45
C ARG A 124 -4.08 -40.75 -2.92
N GLU A 125 -4.16 -40.53 -4.23
CA GLU A 125 -4.82 -39.37 -4.83
C GLU A 125 -6.29 -39.29 -4.41
N VAL A 126 -7.02 -40.40 -4.45
CA VAL A 126 -8.43 -40.42 -4.02
C VAL A 126 -8.55 -40.09 -2.52
N LEU A 127 -7.68 -40.64 -1.67
CA LEU A 127 -7.70 -40.33 -0.23
C LEU A 127 -7.36 -38.87 0.04
N GLU A 128 -6.30 -38.35 -0.58
CA GLU A 128 -5.90 -36.96 -0.44
C GLU A 128 -7.01 -36.05 -0.97
N HIS A 129 -7.71 -36.44 -2.04
CA HIS A 129 -8.89 -35.74 -2.53
C HIS A 129 -10.03 -35.73 -1.51
N LEU A 130 -10.36 -36.87 -0.91
CA LEU A 130 -11.37 -36.97 0.16
C LEU A 130 -11.02 -36.10 1.36
N GLN A 131 -9.81 -36.25 1.88
CA GLN A 131 -9.30 -35.46 3.01
C GLN A 131 -9.26 -33.96 2.70
N LYS A 132 -9.10 -33.63 1.41
CA LYS A 132 -9.09 -32.27 0.91
C LYS A 132 -10.50 -31.69 0.75
N HIS A 133 -11.54 -32.46 0.41
CA HIS A 133 -12.84 -31.90 0.02
C HIS A 133 -14.00 -32.24 0.96
N CYS A 134 -13.85 -33.24 1.83
CA CYS A 134 -14.84 -33.56 2.84
C CYS A 134 -14.57 -32.80 4.14
N ASP A 135 -15.64 -32.48 4.87
CA ASP A 135 -15.49 -31.90 6.21
C ASP A 135 -14.89 -32.91 7.20
N MET A 136 -14.34 -32.38 8.30
CA MET A 136 -13.63 -33.19 9.29
C MET A 136 -14.53 -34.20 10.01
N ASP A 137 -15.83 -33.92 10.16
CA ASP A 137 -16.75 -34.80 10.88
C ASP A 137 -17.16 -35.99 10.02
N PHE A 138 -17.38 -35.78 8.73
CA PHE A 138 -17.53 -36.83 7.73
C PHE A 138 -16.28 -37.70 7.65
N LEU A 139 -15.09 -37.09 7.56
CA LEU A 139 -13.82 -37.82 7.55
C LEU A 139 -13.63 -38.65 8.83
N ARG A 140 -14.03 -38.15 10.00
CA ARG A 140 -14.01 -38.91 11.26
C ARG A 140 -14.99 -40.09 11.23
N GLY A 141 -16.19 -39.90 10.70
CA GLY A 141 -17.20 -40.95 10.51
C GLY A 141 -16.67 -42.14 9.70
N HIS A 142 -15.89 -41.86 8.65
CA HIS A 142 -15.25 -42.88 7.80
C HIS A 142 -13.82 -43.27 8.23
N ARG A 143 -13.32 -42.75 9.37
CA ARG A 143 -11.95 -42.98 9.88
C ARG A 143 -10.85 -42.59 8.89
N LEU A 144 -11.10 -41.58 8.06
CA LEU A 144 -10.18 -41.02 7.07
C LEU A 144 -9.42 -39.80 7.58
N ASN A 145 -9.61 -39.35 8.82
CA ASN A 145 -8.96 -38.15 9.37
C ASN A 145 -7.50 -38.36 9.84
N SER A 146 -6.88 -39.51 9.53
CA SER A 146 -5.49 -39.84 9.91
C SER A 146 -4.50 -39.56 8.77
N LYS A 147 -3.19 -39.59 9.06
CA LYS A 147 -2.15 -39.43 8.01
C LYS A 147 -2.37 -40.42 6.85
N PRO A 148 -2.15 -40.01 5.58
CA PRO A 148 -2.38 -40.86 4.41
C PRO A 148 -1.77 -42.26 4.55
N ASP A 149 -0.52 -42.37 5.02
CA ASP A 149 0.16 -43.66 5.17
C ASP A 149 -0.54 -44.63 6.13
N VAL A 150 -1.21 -44.11 7.16
CA VAL A 150 -1.95 -44.92 8.14
C VAL A 150 -3.26 -45.41 7.52
N VAL A 151 -3.98 -44.51 6.85
CA VAL A 151 -5.27 -44.81 6.23
C VAL A 151 -5.09 -45.76 5.05
N LEU A 152 -4.09 -45.52 4.18
CA LEU A 152 -3.80 -46.32 2.99
C LEU A 152 -3.37 -47.77 3.30
N ARG A 153 -2.98 -48.08 4.54
CA ARG A 153 -2.75 -49.47 5.01
C ARG A 153 -4.04 -50.23 5.29
N LYS A 154 -5.13 -49.53 5.59
CA LYS A 154 -6.41 -50.10 6.06
C LYS A 154 -7.55 -49.96 5.05
N THR A 155 -7.36 -49.19 3.99
CA THR A 155 -8.38 -48.93 2.97
C THR A 155 -7.88 -49.24 1.56
N ASN A 156 -8.80 -49.44 0.62
CA ASN A 156 -8.53 -49.62 -0.80
C ASN A 156 -9.24 -48.54 -1.63
N LYS A 157 -8.86 -48.41 -2.91
CA LYS A 157 -9.42 -47.35 -3.80
C LYS A 157 -10.94 -47.43 -3.89
N GLN A 158 -11.53 -48.62 -4.03
CA GLN A 158 -13.00 -48.80 -4.11
C GLN A 158 -13.74 -48.38 -2.84
N ALA A 159 -13.18 -48.63 -1.66
CA ALA A 159 -13.75 -48.16 -0.41
C ALA A 159 -13.77 -46.63 -0.36
N LEU A 160 -12.66 -45.99 -0.77
CA LEU A 160 -12.57 -44.53 -0.85
C LEU A 160 -13.56 -43.95 -1.87
N LEU A 161 -13.69 -44.55 -3.07
CA LEU A 161 -14.68 -44.12 -4.06
C LEU A 161 -16.10 -44.21 -3.52
N ARG A 162 -16.47 -45.27 -2.79
CA ARG A 162 -17.78 -45.36 -2.14
C ARG A 162 -18.02 -44.27 -1.10
N VAL A 163 -16.99 -43.92 -0.32
CA VAL A 163 -17.08 -42.79 0.62
C VAL A 163 -17.29 -41.47 -0.13
N TRP A 164 -16.65 -41.30 -1.30
CA TRP A 164 -16.88 -40.14 -2.16
C TRP A 164 -18.29 -40.10 -2.74
N ASP A 165 -18.82 -41.24 -3.18
CA ASP A 165 -20.20 -41.35 -3.68
C ASP A 165 -21.21 -41.00 -2.57
N GLU A 166 -20.97 -41.44 -1.34
CA GLU A 166 -21.79 -41.08 -0.17
C GLU A 166 -21.73 -39.57 0.15
N TRP A 167 -20.52 -38.99 0.09
CA TRP A 167 -20.32 -37.55 0.25
C TRP A 167 -21.11 -36.76 -0.79
N THR A 168 -20.95 -37.11 -2.07
CA THR A 168 -21.59 -36.42 -3.21
C THR A 168 -23.11 -36.58 -3.19
N ALA A 169 -23.65 -37.74 -2.82
CA ALA A 169 -25.09 -37.98 -2.68
C ALA A 169 -25.70 -37.09 -1.59
N THR A 170 -24.97 -36.85 -0.51
CA THR A 170 -25.45 -36.04 0.63
C THR A 170 -25.33 -34.54 0.37
N HIS A 171 -24.35 -34.10 -0.41
CA HIS A 171 -24.02 -32.68 -0.61
C HIS A 171 -24.44 -32.10 -1.97
N GLY A 172 -25.10 -32.89 -2.82
CA GLY A 172 -25.70 -32.45 -4.09
C GLY A 172 -24.71 -32.32 -5.26
N THR A 173 -25.12 -32.76 -6.44
CA THR A 173 -24.26 -33.00 -7.62
C THR A 173 -24.33 -31.95 -8.73
N THR A 174 -25.02 -30.83 -8.57
CA THR A 174 -24.90 -29.73 -9.56
C THR A 174 -23.62 -28.95 -9.29
N ALA A 175 -22.48 -29.55 -9.62
CA ALA A 175 -21.19 -28.88 -9.59
C ALA A 175 -21.22 -27.74 -10.61
N ALA A 176 -21.50 -26.52 -10.12
CA ALA A 176 -21.34 -25.31 -10.92
C ALA A 176 -19.92 -25.31 -11.49
N SER A 177 -19.76 -24.99 -12.78
CA SER A 177 -18.41 -24.95 -13.34
C SER A 177 -17.58 -23.89 -12.61
N LYS A 178 -16.25 -24.01 -12.61
CA LYS A 178 -15.38 -22.95 -12.06
C LYS A 178 -15.73 -21.57 -12.62
N LYS A 179 -16.12 -21.50 -13.90
CA LYS A 179 -16.56 -20.25 -14.53
C LYS A 179 -17.86 -19.72 -13.92
N ASP A 180 -18.82 -20.59 -13.63
CA ASP A 180 -20.09 -20.19 -13.02
C ASP A 180 -19.90 -19.71 -11.58
N VAL A 181 -19.04 -20.39 -10.81
CA VAL A 181 -18.68 -19.97 -9.44
C VAL A 181 -18.01 -18.59 -9.47
N VAL A 182 -16.98 -18.41 -10.30
CA VAL A 182 -16.30 -17.10 -10.46
C VAL A 182 -17.28 -16.03 -10.91
N LYS A 183 -18.16 -16.34 -11.88
CA LYS A 183 -19.17 -15.41 -12.39
C LYS A 183 -20.15 -15.00 -11.28
N ALA A 184 -20.61 -15.95 -10.46
CA ALA A 184 -21.48 -15.68 -9.32
C ALA A 184 -20.77 -14.79 -8.28
N ILE A 185 -19.51 -15.09 -7.95
CA ILE A 185 -18.72 -14.30 -7.01
C ILE A 185 -18.54 -12.87 -7.52
N PHE A 186 -18.09 -12.68 -8.75
CA PHE A 186 -17.88 -11.34 -9.32
C PHE A 186 -19.18 -10.56 -9.46
N HIS A 187 -20.27 -11.24 -9.82
CA HIS A 187 -21.59 -10.62 -9.84
C HIS A 187 -21.99 -10.09 -8.45
N GLU A 188 -21.77 -10.88 -7.40
CA GLU A 188 -22.02 -10.45 -6.01
C GLU A 188 -21.12 -9.28 -5.59
N MET A 189 -19.81 -9.32 -5.92
CA MET A 189 -18.87 -8.25 -5.54
C MET A 189 -19.24 -6.89 -6.15
N LEU A 190 -19.81 -6.92 -7.36
CA LEU A 190 -20.27 -5.74 -8.09
C LEU A 190 -21.60 -5.18 -7.59
N GLN A 191 -22.33 -5.89 -6.73
CA GLN A 191 -23.58 -5.36 -6.19
C GLN A 191 -23.32 -4.15 -5.29
N PRO A 192 -24.22 -3.14 -5.31
CA PRO A 192 -24.25 -2.07 -4.32
C PRO A 192 -24.25 -2.64 -2.89
N CYS A 193 -23.44 -2.07 -1.99
CA CYS A 193 -23.36 -2.56 -0.61
C CYS A 193 -24.64 -2.28 0.19
N ASP A 194 -25.39 -1.25 -0.18
CA ASP A 194 -26.71 -0.92 0.35
C ASP A 194 -27.52 -0.07 -0.65
N ALA A 195 -28.76 0.30 -0.28
CA ALA A 195 -29.68 1.06 -1.12
C ALA A 195 -29.29 2.54 -1.33
N SER A 196 -28.34 3.08 -0.55
CA SER A 196 -27.83 4.44 -0.72
C SER A 196 -26.86 4.56 -1.89
N ILE A 197 -26.20 3.45 -2.25
CA ILE A 197 -25.30 3.37 -3.40
C ILE A 197 -26.13 3.29 -4.68
N LYS A 198 -25.99 4.31 -5.53
CA LYS A 198 -26.70 4.45 -6.81
C LYS A 198 -25.81 4.13 -8.00
N ARG A 199 -24.49 4.13 -7.80
CA ARG A 199 -23.52 4.01 -8.88
C ARG A 199 -22.33 3.17 -8.44
N VAL A 200 -21.90 2.29 -9.35
CA VAL A 200 -20.73 1.42 -9.16
C VAL A 200 -19.74 1.67 -10.28
N ILE A 201 -18.46 1.82 -9.93
CA ILE A 201 -17.33 1.80 -10.86
C ILE A 201 -16.45 0.61 -10.51
N ALA A 202 -16.13 -0.22 -11.48
CA ALA A 202 -15.17 -1.30 -11.34
C ALA A 202 -13.82 -0.89 -11.94
N ALA A 203 -12.72 -1.37 -11.36
CA ALA A 203 -11.41 -1.26 -11.99
C ALA A 203 -10.53 -2.47 -11.72
N THR A 204 -9.64 -2.80 -12.66
CA THR A 204 -8.54 -3.73 -12.43
C THR A 204 -7.26 -2.94 -12.18
N LEU A 205 -6.51 -3.33 -11.15
CA LEU A 205 -5.20 -2.76 -10.83
C LEU A 205 -4.12 -3.78 -11.16
N HIS A 206 -3.36 -3.52 -12.22
CA HIS A 206 -2.29 -4.40 -12.68
C HIS A 206 -1.19 -3.60 -13.35
N GLU A 207 0.07 -3.99 -13.14
CA GLU A 207 1.24 -3.32 -13.72
C GLU A 207 1.31 -3.34 -15.25
N SER A 208 0.60 -4.28 -15.87
CA SER A 208 0.48 -4.36 -17.34
C SER A 208 -0.56 -3.42 -17.93
N SER A 209 -1.37 -2.74 -17.11
CA SER A 209 -2.36 -1.79 -17.61
C SER A 209 -1.67 -0.63 -18.32
N ASP A 210 -2.17 -0.24 -19.48
CA ASP A 210 -1.56 0.85 -20.26
C ASP A 210 -1.68 2.20 -19.54
N ALA A 211 -2.87 2.50 -19.01
CA ALA A 211 -3.19 3.74 -18.33
C ALA A 211 -2.70 3.73 -16.88
N GLU A 212 -2.02 4.81 -16.47
CA GLU A 212 -1.75 5.09 -15.06
C GLU A 212 -2.99 5.70 -14.40
N LEU A 213 -3.21 5.39 -13.12
CA LEU A 213 -4.31 5.95 -12.35
C LEU A 213 -4.19 7.49 -12.32
N PRO A 214 -5.12 8.25 -12.93
CA PRO A 214 -4.92 9.66 -13.21
C PRO A 214 -5.28 10.52 -11.99
N CYS A 215 -4.64 10.25 -10.85
CA CYS A 215 -4.87 10.98 -9.60
C CYS A 215 -4.23 12.37 -9.56
N PHE A 216 -3.39 12.74 -10.54
CA PHE A 216 -2.59 13.98 -10.51
C PHE A 216 -2.96 14.93 -11.65
N ASN A 217 -2.40 16.15 -11.62
CA ASN A 217 -2.47 17.16 -12.69
C ASN A 217 -3.89 17.58 -13.08
N THR A 218 -4.79 17.68 -12.11
CA THR A 218 -6.19 17.99 -12.42
C THR A 218 -6.74 19.03 -11.44
N ASP A 219 -7.71 19.82 -11.91
CA ASP A 219 -8.60 20.67 -11.10
C ASP A 219 -9.48 19.78 -10.23
N LEU A 220 -8.86 18.95 -9.38
CA LEU A 220 -9.52 17.99 -8.53
C LEU A 220 -10.21 18.76 -7.42
N VAL A 221 -11.43 19.18 -7.69
CA VAL A 221 -12.39 19.41 -6.63
C VAL A 221 -12.65 18.03 -6.03
N PRO A 222 -12.27 17.78 -4.76
CA PRO A 222 -12.65 16.55 -4.10
C PRO A 222 -14.16 16.40 -4.21
N ALA A 223 -14.63 15.35 -4.90
CA ALA A 223 -16.04 15.14 -5.10
C ALA A 223 -16.58 14.29 -3.95
N ASP A 224 -17.52 14.85 -3.20
CA ASP A 224 -18.30 14.09 -2.25
C ASP A 224 -19.50 13.45 -2.98
N ASP A 225 -19.41 12.15 -3.26
CA ASP A 225 -20.52 11.38 -3.81
C ASP A 225 -20.78 10.13 -2.95
N PRO A 226 -21.52 10.26 -1.83
CA PRO A 226 -21.81 9.15 -0.93
C PRO A 226 -22.56 8.01 -1.63
N SER A 227 -23.13 8.25 -2.81
CA SER A 227 -23.83 7.24 -3.61
C SER A 227 -22.92 6.44 -4.55
N LEU A 228 -21.62 6.75 -4.57
CA LEU A 228 -20.61 6.06 -5.36
C LEU A 228 -19.95 4.91 -4.58
N GLN A 229 -19.92 3.74 -5.19
CA GLN A 229 -19.10 2.60 -4.81
C GLN A 229 -18.02 2.33 -5.86
N ILE A 230 -16.78 2.14 -5.41
CA ILE A 230 -15.67 1.69 -6.23
C ILE A 230 -15.35 0.24 -5.87
N VAL A 231 -15.23 -0.64 -6.87
CA VAL A 231 -14.82 -2.03 -6.71
C VAL A 231 -13.51 -2.27 -7.46
N LEU A 232 -12.42 -2.47 -6.72
CA LEU A 232 -11.09 -2.68 -7.27
C LEU A 232 -10.71 -4.15 -7.23
N PHE A 233 -10.36 -4.73 -8.37
CA PHE A 233 -9.87 -6.11 -8.46
C PHE A 233 -8.35 -6.11 -8.65
N LEU A 234 -7.65 -6.87 -7.81
CA LEU A 234 -6.20 -7.00 -7.90
C LEU A 234 -5.68 -8.35 -7.41
N GLY A 235 -4.53 -8.74 -7.93
CA GLY A 235 -3.77 -9.88 -7.45
C GLY A 235 -3.10 -9.60 -6.10
N ALA A 236 -3.05 -10.60 -5.23
CA ALA A 236 -2.31 -10.52 -3.97
C ALA A 236 -1.21 -11.59 -3.87
N VAL A 237 -1.60 -12.85 -4.01
CA VAL A 237 -0.67 -14.00 -4.03
C VAL A 237 -0.66 -14.67 -5.41
N ARG A 238 -1.68 -14.38 -6.22
CA ARG A 238 -1.78 -14.73 -7.63
C ARG A 238 -2.42 -13.58 -8.39
N ASP A 239 -2.17 -13.53 -9.69
CA ASP A 239 -2.83 -12.59 -10.58
C ASP A 239 -4.22 -13.09 -11.01
N MET A 240 -5.00 -12.14 -11.54
CA MET A 240 -6.24 -12.45 -12.24
C MET A 240 -5.92 -13.18 -13.54
N THR A 241 -6.55 -14.32 -13.76
CA THR A 241 -6.40 -15.06 -15.01
C THR A 241 -7.14 -14.34 -16.15
N PRO A 242 -6.74 -14.54 -17.43
CA PRO A 242 -7.48 -13.99 -18.56
C PRO A 242 -8.95 -14.41 -18.58
N THR A 243 -9.27 -15.63 -18.12
CA THR A 243 -10.66 -16.10 -18.04
C THR A 243 -11.46 -15.33 -16.99
N GLU A 244 -10.89 -15.09 -15.81
CA GLU A 244 -11.53 -14.28 -14.77
C GLU A 244 -11.75 -12.84 -15.25
N ASN A 245 -10.75 -12.25 -15.91
CA ASN A 245 -10.86 -10.89 -16.47
C ASN A 245 -11.97 -10.80 -17.53
N ASN A 246 -12.08 -11.79 -18.42
CA ASN A 246 -13.16 -11.84 -19.42
C ASN A 246 -14.54 -11.97 -18.76
N ILE A 247 -14.67 -12.76 -17.70
CA ILE A 247 -15.92 -12.87 -16.93
C ILE A 247 -16.29 -11.52 -16.30
N LEU A 248 -15.31 -10.83 -15.69
CA LEU A 248 -15.52 -9.51 -15.12
C LEU A 248 -15.99 -8.50 -16.17
N GLN A 249 -15.32 -8.45 -17.34
CA GLN A 249 -15.72 -7.58 -18.45
C GLN A 249 -17.15 -7.86 -18.91
N GLN A 250 -17.52 -9.13 -19.12
CA GLN A 250 -18.86 -9.50 -19.53
C GLN A 250 -19.93 -9.09 -18.50
N LEU A 251 -19.65 -9.29 -17.21
CA LEU A 251 -20.55 -8.89 -16.13
C LEU A 251 -20.73 -7.38 -16.04
N CYS A 252 -19.64 -6.61 -16.15
CA CYS A 252 -19.69 -5.15 -16.14
C CYS A 252 -20.50 -4.62 -17.33
N THR A 253 -20.27 -5.14 -18.54
CA THR A 253 -21.06 -4.79 -19.73
C THR A 253 -22.55 -5.12 -19.55
N THR A 254 -22.86 -6.31 -19.01
CA THR A 254 -24.24 -6.77 -18.82
C THR A 254 -25.00 -5.93 -17.78
N GLN A 255 -24.30 -5.48 -16.74
CA GLN A 255 -24.86 -4.66 -15.66
C GLN A 255 -24.71 -3.14 -15.90
N ASN A 256 -24.18 -2.74 -17.06
CA ASN A 256 -23.85 -1.36 -17.40
C ASN A 256 -22.98 -0.66 -16.32
N ILE A 257 -22.00 -1.39 -15.79
CA ILE A 257 -21.01 -0.91 -14.84
C ILE A 257 -19.76 -0.51 -15.61
N ALA A 258 -19.27 0.71 -15.40
CA ALA A 258 -18.03 1.17 -15.99
C ALA A 258 -16.85 0.34 -15.44
N LEU A 259 -16.00 -0.18 -16.34
CA LEU A 259 -14.82 -0.95 -16.00
C LEU A 259 -13.60 -0.34 -16.69
N THR A 260 -12.54 -0.04 -15.93
CA THR A 260 -11.27 0.47 -16.46
C THR A 260 -10.08 -0.34 -15.96
N GLY A 261 -9.02 -0.43 -16.76
CA GLY A 261 -7.76 -1.06 -16.36
C GLY A 261 -6.70 0.01 -16.07
N VAL A 262 -6.21 0.08 -14.83
CA VAL A 262 -5.22 1.07 -14.41
C VAL A 262 -4.00 0.42 -13.74
N ARG A 263 -2.86 1.10 -13.80
CA ARG A 263 -1.69 0.83 -12.97
C ARG A 263 -1.42 2.01 -12.04
N LEU A 264 -0.74 1.78 -10.92
CA LEU A 264 -0.36 2.89 -10.04
C LEU A 264 0.79 3.72 -10.59
N GLY A 265 1.76 3.09 -11.25
CA GLY A 265 2.93 3.80 -11.76
C GLY A 265 3.88 2.90 -12.55
N ALA A 266 5.14 3.31 -12.62
CA ALA A 266 6.17 2.63 -13.42
C ALA A 266 6.77 1.39 -12.74
N VAL A 267 6.69 1.31 -11.42
CA VAL A 267 7.29 0.25 -10.61
C VAL A 267 6.19 -0.72 -10.15
N PRO A 268 6.34 -2.03 -10.38
CA PRO A 268 5.44 -3.01 -9.77
C PRO A 268 5.65 -2.96 -8.26
N GLU A 269 4.60 -2.99 -7.43
CA GLU A 269 4.74 -2.86 -5.97
C GLU A 269 4.07 -4.02 -5.26
N PHE A 270 4.51 -4.31 -4.03
CA PHE A 270 3.80 -5.24 -3.18
C PHE A 270 2.35 -4.79 -3.00
N THR A 271 1.40 -5.72 -3.05
CA THR A 271 -0.03 -5.43 -2.97
C THR A 271 -0.41 -4.56 -1.76
N SER A 272 0.23 -4.76 -0.60
CA SER A 272 0.00 -3.92 0.57
C SER A 272 0.37 -2.45 0.35
N LYS A 273 1.44 -2.16 -0.40
CA LYS A 273 1.81 -0.79 -0.78
C LYS A 273 0.84 -0.19 -1.78
N ILE A 274 0.37 -0.99 -2.75
CA ILE A 274 -0.70 -0.58 -3.67
C ILE A 274 -1.92 -0.13 -2.87
N LEU A 275 -2.31 -0.90 -1.85
CA LEU A 275 -3.44 -0.57 -1.00
C LEU A 275 -3.21 0.64 -0.09
N SER A 276 -1.99 0.86 0.40
CA SER A 276 -1.65 2.12 1.09
C SER A 276 -1.87 3.34 0.19
N VAL A 277 -1.46 3.25 -1.08
CA VAL A 277 -1.66 4.32 -2.08
C VAL A 277 -3.15 4.55 -2.37
N ILE A 278 -3.92 3.48 -2.56
CA ILE A 278 -5.38 3.56 -2.76
C ILE A 278 -6.09 4.17 -1.55
N ALA A 279 -5.77 3.71 -0.35
CA ALA A 279 -6.31 4.25 0.90
C ALA A 279 -5.99 5.75 1.02
N TYR A 280 -4.78 6.15 0.69
CA TYR A 280 -4.36 7.55 0.69
C TYR A 280 -5.18 8.38 -0.31
N HIS A 281 -5.30 7.95 -1.57
CA HIS A 281 -6.07 8.68 -2.59
C HIS A 281 -7.57 8.76 -2.26
N GLN A 282 -8.16 7.71 -1.67
CA GLN A 282 -9.53 7.76 -1.19
C GLN A 282 -9.67 8.76 -0.04
N ALA A 283 -8.74 8.75 0.92
CA ALA A 283 -8.74 9.67 2.05
C ALA A 283 -8.54 11.14 1.62
N ARG A 284 -8.02 11.37 0.42
CA ARG A 284 -7.94 12.72 -0.19
C ARG A 284 -9.12 13.05 -1.11
N GLY A 285 -10.08 12.15 -1.28
CA GLY A 285 -11.25 12.37 -2.14
C GLY A 285 -10.93 12.42 -3.64
N VAL A 286 -9.74 11.96 -4.06
CA VAL A 286 -9.30 12.04 -5.47
C VAL A 286 -9.47 10.72 -6.24
N LEU A 287 -9.65 9.60 -5.54
CA LEU A 287 -9.75 8.28 -6.16
C LEU A 287 -10.97 8.13 -7.08
N GLY A 288 -12.16 8.54 -6.62
CA GLY A 288 -13.39 8.48 -7.42
C GLY A 288 -13.29 9.29 -8.71
N PRO A 289 -13.02 10.61 -8.64
CA PRO A 289 -12.83 11.46 -9.82
C PRO A 289 -11.76 10.94 -10.79
N ALA A 290 -10.68 10.33 -10.28
CA ALA A 290 -9.63 9.76 -11.12
C ALA A 290 -10.15 8.56 -11.94
N LEU A 291 -10.91 7.66 -11.32
CA LEU A 291 -11.45 6.49 -12.01
C LEU A 291 -12.56 6.86 -13.00
N GLU A 292 -13.40 7.84 -12.70
CA GLU A 292 -14.39 8.35 -13.65
C GLU A 292 -13.72 8.87 -14.94
N ARG A 293 -12.63 9.62 -14.81
CA ARG A 293 -11.85 10.08 -15.97
C ARG A 293 -11.19 8.95 -16.73
N ALA A 294 -10.66 7.95 -16.02
CA ALA A 294 -10.09 6.77 -16.68
C ALA A 294 -11.15 6.05 -17.53
N CYS A 295 -12.36 5.86 -17.00
CA CYS A 295 -13.48 5.30 -17.76
C CYS A 295 -13.91 6.18 -18.95
N ALA A 296 -13.97 7.50 -18.77
CA ALA A 296 -14.32 8.42 -19.85
C ALA A 296 -13.29 8.40 -20.98
N ALA A 297 -11.99 8.41 -20.65
CA ALA A 297 -10.91 8.38 -21.61
C ALA A 297 -10.92 7.11 -22.48
N GLU A 298 -11.21 5.94 -21.88
CA GLU A 298 -11.35 4.68 -22.62
C GLU A 298 -12.51 4.70 -23.64
N THR A 299 -13.54 5.51 -23.39
CA THR A 299 -14.70 5.65 -24.29
C THR A 299 -14.39 6.59 -25.46
N GLU A 300 -13.64 7.67 -25.21
CA GLU A 300 -13.35 8.71 -26.21
C GLU A 300 -12.19 8.33 -27.15
N SER A 301 -11.22 7.56 -26.69
CA SER A 301 -10.10 7.08 -27.51
C SER A 301 -9.47 5.84 -26.88
N PRO A 302 -9.27 4.73 -27.63
CA PRO A 302 -8.53 3.60 -27.13
C PRO A 302 -7.15 4.08 -26.66
N ALA A 303 -6.76 3.73 -25.43
CA ALA A 303 -5.51 4.19 -24.83
C ALA A 303 -4.37 4.03 -25.83
N ALA A 304 -3.66 5.13 -26.11
CA ALA A 304 -2.45 5.06 -26.92
C ALA A 304 -1.53 4.02 -26.25
N LYS A 305 -1.26 2.92 -26.97
CA LYS A 305 -0.39 1.83 -26.47
C LYS A 305 0.81 2.47 -25.80
N ARG A 306 1.13 2.03 -24.58
CA ARG A 306 2.26 2.51 -23.78
C ARG A 306 3.40 2.89 -24.70
N GLN A 307 3.62 4.20 -24.88
CA GLN A 307 4.74 4.67 -25.70
C GLN A 307 5.97 4.13 -24.99
N LYS A 308 6.59 3.11 -25.60
CA LYS A 308 7.87 2.58 -25.15
C LYS A 308 8.83 3.75 -25.38
N THR A 309 9.01 4.58 -24.36
CA THR A 309 9.96 5.67 -24.37
C THR A 309 11.31 5.02 -24.62
N THR A 310 11.72 4.98 -25.89
CA THR A 310 13.07 4.68 -26.31
C THR A 310 13.90 5.87 -25.89
N SER A 311 14.18 5.97 -24.59
CA SER A 311 15.15 6.87 -24.02
C SER A 311 16.52 6.38 -24.47
N THR A 312 16.91 6.78 -25.68
CA THR A 312 18.24 6.57 -26.28
C THR A 312 19.28 7.54 -25.71
N SER A 313 18.94 8.32 -24.69
CA SER A 313 19.88 9.13 -23.95
C SER A 313 20.33 8.34 -22.71
N ASP A 314 21.56 7.82 -22.74
CA ASP A 314 22.35 7.35 -21.58
C ASP A 314 22.63 8.51 -20.62
N VAL A 315 21.57 9.14 -20.10
CA VAL A 315 21.70 10.07 -18.98
C VAL A 315 21.88 9.18 -17.77
N THR A 316 23.11 9.12 -17.27
CA THR A 316 23.51 8.58 -15.98
C THR A 316 22.81 9.38 -14.87
N SER A 317 21.50 9.21 -14.74
CA SER A 317 20.73 9.81 -13.64
C SER A 317 21.28 9.27 -12.32
N VAL A 318 21.66 10.18 -11.44
CA VAL A 318 22.14 9.83 -10.11
C VAL A 318 20.97 9.19 -9.35
N PRO A 319 21.16 8.04 -8.66
CA PRO A 319 20.10 7.42 -7.89
C PRO A 319 19.55 8.37 -6.83
N ALA A 320 18.23 8.48 -6.74
CA ALA A 320 17.58 9.13 -5.62
C ALA A 320 17.85 8.34 -4.34
N HIS A 321 17.95 9.02 -3.20
CA HIS A 321 18.11 8.37 -1.90
C HIS A 321 17.06 8.86 -0.92
N MET A 322 16.36 7.93 -0.26
CA MET A 322 15.40 8.23 0.80
C MET A 322 15.82 7.54 2.09
N HIS A 323 16.15 8.33 3.10
CA HIS A 323 16.43 7.88 4.45
C HIS A 323 15.22 8.19 5.33
N VAL A 324 14.54 7.16 5.82
CA VAL A 324 13.45 7.29 6.79
C VAL A 324 14.06 7.21 8.19
N VAL A 325 13.73 8.16 9.06
CA VAL A 325 14.14 8.17 10.46
C VAL A 325 12.88 8.16 11.31
N ALA A 326 12.68 7.08 12.05
CA ALA A 326 11.52 6.85 12.87
C ALA A 326 11.87 6.90 14.36
N ALA A 327 11.27 7.83 15.10
CA ALA A 327 11.37 7.85 16.55
C ALA A 327 10.33 6.89 17.16
N VAL A 328 10.76 6.03 18.08
CA VAL A 328 9.96 4.94 18.65
C VAL A 328 9.67 5.22 20.13
N PRO A 329 8.42 5.10 20.61
CA PRO A 329 8.06 5.32 22.03
C PRO A 329 8.39 4.11 22.91
N MET A 330 9.65 3.66 22.87
CA MET A 330 10.18 2.64 23.78
C MET A 330 11.70 2.67 23.79
N ALA A 331 12.29 2.14 24.85
CA ALA A 331 13.71 1.79 24.89
C ALA A 331 14.02 0.64 23.92
N SER A 332 15.27 0.55 23.44
CA SER A 332 15.71 -0.50 22.53
C SER A 332 15.56 -1.91 23.10
N SER A 333 15.72 -2.06 24.42
CA SER A 333 15.52 -3.32 25.15
C SER A 333 14.06 -3.80 25.20
N GLY A 334 13.09 -2.93 24.83
CA GLY A 334 11.68 -3.28 24.71
C GLY A 334 11.33 -4.01 23.41
N VAL A 335 12.25 -4.06 22.44
CA VAL A 335 12.04 -4.82 21.20
C VAL A 335 12.13 -6.30 21.49
N THR A 336 11.05 -7.03 21.19
CA THR A 336 10.90 -8.44 21.56
C THR A 336 10.15 -9.22 20.48
N THR A 337 10.39 -10.53 20.44
CA THR A 337 9.62 -11.49 19.63
C THR A 337 8.44 -12.09 20.38
N ASP A 338 8.38 -11.90 21.70
CA ASP A 338 7.32 -12.44 22.56
C ASP A 338 5.95 -11.89 22.12
N LEU A 339 5.07 -12.83 21.77
CA LEU A 339 3.76 -12.56 21.22
C LEU A 339 2.87 -11.79 22.20
N ALA A 340 2.95 -12.10 23.50
CA ALA A 340 2.14 -11.46 24.53
C ALA A 340 2.57 -10.00 24.81
N SER A 341 3.83 -9.68 24.50
CA SER A 341 4.43 -8.36 24.70
C SER A 341 4.34 -7.45 23.47
N ARG A 342 3.69 -7.90 22.38
CA ARG A 342 3.60 -7.10 21.15
C ARG A 342 2.68 -5.92 21.32
N SER A 343 3.20 -4.74 20.98
CA SER A 343 2.51 -3.47 21.08
C SER A 343 2.28 -2.83 19.71
N GLN A 344 1.46 -1.78 19.68
CA GLN A 344 1.27 -0.95 18.49
C GLN A 344 2.60 -0.40 17.96
N ALA A 345 3.53 -0.02 18.83
CA ALA A 345 4.82 0.51 18.42
C ALA A 345 5.67 -0.56 17.70
N LEU A 346 5.71 -1.79 18.21
CA LEU A 346 6.41 -2.90 17.54
C LEU A 346 5.79 -3.22 16.17
N TRP A 347 4.47 -3.24 16.10
CA TRP A 347 3.76 -3.41 14.84
C TRP A 347 4.06 -2.27 13.84
N ALA A 348 4.07 -1.01 14.29
CA ALA A 348 4.37 0.14 13.44
C ALA A 348 5.82 0.12 12.94
N MET A 349 6.77 -0.31 13.77
CA MET A 349 8.16 -0.55 13.35
C MET A 349 8.23 -1.60 12.23
N VAL A 350 7.55 -2.74 12.41
CA VAL A 350 7.47 -3.79 11.38
C VAL A 350 6.89 -3.25 10.08
N ARG A 351 5.80 -2.47 10.16
CA ARG A 351 5.18 -1.85 8.98
C ARG A 351 6.11 -0.89 8.26
N LEU A 352 6.74 0.04 8.98
CA LEU A 352 7.69 1.00 8.43
C LEU A 352 8.89 0.31 7.79
N LEU A 353 9.44 -0.71 8.44
CA LEU A 353 10.55 -1.50 7.93
C LEU A 353 10.22 -2.18 6.59
N VAL A 354 9.06 -2.82 6.50
CA VAL A 354 8.62 -3.45 5.25
C VAL A 354 8.40 -2.42 4.16
N VAL A 355 7.64 -1.34 4.41
CA VAL A 355 7.34 -0.38 3.33
C VAL A 355 8.57 0.39 2.88
N THR A 356 9.53 0.61 3.77
CA THR A 356 10.77 1.34 3.44
C THR A 356 11.72 0.45 2.65
N LEU A 357 12.03 -0.74 3.17
CA LEU A 357 13.16 -1.55 2.66
C LEU A 357 12.74 -2.60 1.64
N TRP A 358 11.55 -3.20 1.73
CA TRP A 358 11.11 -4.21 0.76
C TRP A 358 10.61 -3.52 -0.49
N ARG A 359 11.33 -3.72 -1.59
CA ARG A 359 10.99 -3.13 -2.88
C ARG A 359 11.01 -4.15 -3.98
N SER A 360 10.13 -3.97 -4.94
CA SER A 360 10.18 -4.72 -6.19
C SER A 360 11.32 -4.23 -7.07
N ARG A 361 11.72 -5.09 -8.01
CA ARG A 361 12.66 -4.72 -9.08
C ARG A 361 11.99 -3.72 -10.01
N ILE A 362 12.74 -2.71 -10.43
CA ILE A 362 12.27 -1.73 -11.41
C ILE A 362 12.07 -2.45 -12.75
N ALA A 363 10.83 -2.53 -13.22
CA ALA A 363 10.49 -3.21 -14.47
C ALA A 363 10.57 -2.29 -15.70
N SER A 364 10.55 -0.96 -15.51
CA SER A 364 10.57 0.03 -16.60
C SER A 364 11.94 0.68 -16.75
N SER A 365 12.44 0.78 -17.98
CA SER A 365 13.74 1.37 -18.34
C SER A 365 13.88 2.88 -18.04
N GLY A 366 12.83 3.56 -17.56
CA GLY A 366 12.85 5.00 -17.27
C GLY A 366 12.53 5.39 -15.82
N ALA A 367 12.36 4.43 -14.90
CA ALA A 367 12.12 4.78 -13.51
C ALA A 367 13.43 5.07 -12.77
N VAL A 368 13.42 6.11 -11.94
CA VAL A 368 14.58 6.52 -11.14
C VAL A 368 14.90 5.44 -10.12
N PRO A 369 16.13 4.90 -10.08
CA PRO A 369 16.57 4.03 -9.01
C PRO A 369 16.49 4.78 -7.67
N LEU A 370 15.62 4.32 -6.78
CA LEU A 370 15.56 4.82 -5.41
C LEU A 370 16.38 3.90 -4.52
N THR A 371 17.30 4.42 -3.73
CA THR A 371 17.93 3.70 -2.63
C THR A 371 17.26 4.09 -1.33
N THR A 372 17.13 3.15 -0.39
CA THR A 372 16.42 3.42 0.88
C THR A 372 17.22 2.95 2.09
N ALA A 373 17.10 3.71 3.17
CA ALA A 373 17.58 3.35 4.50
C ALA A 373 16.50 3.69 5.54
N LEU A 374 16.51 2.97 6.66
CA LEU A 374 15.60 3.20 7.78
C LEU A 374 16.42 3.26 9.07
N THR A 375 16.26 4.32 9.86
CA THR A 375 16.79 4.39 11.22
C THR A 375 15.65 4.40 12.23
N PHE A 376 15.70 3.51 13.21
CA PHE A 376 14.88 3.61 14.42
C PHE A 376 15.67 4.33 15.51
N ILE A 377 15.06 5.34 16.14
CA ILE A 377 15.59 6.06 17.30
C ILE A 377 14.75 5.69 18.51
N PHE A 378 15.38 5.10 19.52
CA PHE A 378 14.73 4.64 20.75
C PHE A 378 14.89 5.67 21.89
N GLU A 379 14.10 5.52 22.95
CA GLU A 379 14.09 6.45 24.10
C GLU A 379 15.40 6.45 24.92
N ASP A 380 16.18 5.38 24.82
CA ASP A 380 17.49 5.21 25.46
C ASP A 380 18.65 5.74 24.59
N ALA A 381 18.35 6.61 23.62
CA ALA A 381 19.30 7.19 22.67
C ALA A 381 20.12 6.16 21.87
N VAL A 382 19.60 4.94 21.72
CA VAL A 382 20.08 3.96 20.75
C VAL A 382 19.47 4.28 19.38
N ALA A 383 20.30 4.26 18.34
CA ALA A 383 19.86 4.38 16.95
C ALA A 383 20.25 3.13 16.16
N LEU A 384 19.27 2.50 15.50
CA LEU A 384 19.48 1.34 14.65
C LEU A 384 19.21 1.73 13.19
N THR A 385 20.27 1.81 12.38
CA THR A 385 20.17 2.07 10.93
C THR A 385 20.23 0.75 10.15
N LEU A 386 19.26 0.56 9.28
CA LEU A 386 19.07 -0.63 8.45
C LEU A 386 19.05 -0.20 6.98
N LYS A 387 19.86 -0.85 6.16
CA LYS A 387 19.87 -0.64 4.71
C LYS A 387 19.18 -1.77 3.99
N GLN A 388 18.59 -1.44 2.85
CA GLN A 388 17.88 -2.41 2.01
C GLN A 388 18.79 -3.55 1.55
N ASP A 389 19.98 -3.25 1.06
CA ASP A 389 20.95 -4.20 0.51
C ASP A 389 21.58 -5.12 1.57
N GLU A 390 21.57 -4.71 2.83
CA GLU A 390 22.06 -5.51 3.96
C GLU A 390 20.95 -6.42 4.51
N LEU A 391 19.87 -5.83 5.05
CA LEU A 391 18.85 -6.59 5.78
C LEU A 391 17.99 -7.47 4.87
N VAL A 392 17.51 -6.91 3.75
CA VAL A 392 16.58 -7.64 2.86
C VAL A 392 17.32 -8.79 2.18
N THR A 393 18.58 -8.59 1.78
CA THR A 393 19.43 -9.63 1.21
C THR A 393 19.67 -10.75 2.23
N ALA A 394 20.07 -10.41 3.46
CA ALA A 394 20.31 -11.39 4.51
C ALA A 394 19.08 -12.24 4.85
N LEU A 395 17.88 -11.62 4.89
CA LEU A 395 16.64 -12.36 5.10
C LEU A 395 16.26 -13.19 3.87
N ALA A 396 16.44 -12.67 2.65
CA ALA A 396 16.18 -13.42 1.43
C ALA A 396 17.06 -14.68 1.30
N GLU A 397 18.33 -14.60 1.70
CA GLU A 397 19.26 -15.74 1.75
C GLU A 397 18.83 -16.81 2.76
N GLN A 398 18.12 -16.41 3.82
CA GLN A 398 17.45 -17.33 4.76
C GLN A 398 16.08 -17.82 4.25
N HIS A 399 15.82 -17.67 2.95
CA HIS A 399 14.55 -17.91 2.28
C HIS A 399 13.39 -17.01 2.73
N GLN A 400 13.62 -15.98 3.54
CA GLN A 400 12.62 -15.06 4.10
C GLN A 400 12.42 -13.80 3.24
N ALA A 401 12.22 -13.98 1.93
CA ALA A 401 12.01 -12.87 1.01
C ALA A 401 10.73 -12.04 1.30
N ALA A 402 9.76 -12.63 2.00
CA ALA A 402 8.63 -11.92 2.61
C ALA A 402 8.50 -12.38 4.07
N PRO A 403 9.16 -11.68 4.99
CA PRO A 403 9.21 -12.14 6.36
C PRO A 403 7.88 -11.93 7.09
N SER A 404 7.60 -12.78 8.08
CA SER A 404 6.54 -12.56 9.06
C SER A 404 6.90 -11.44 10.04
N GLU A 405 5.92 -10.99 10.83
CA GLU A 405 6.13 -10.06 11.94
C GLU A 405 7.21 -10.57 12.91
N TYR A 406 7.14 -11.84 13.30
CA TYR A 406 8.16 -12.48 14.15
C TYR A 406 9.56 -12.45 13.53
N GLN A 407 9.69 -12.79 12.23
CA GLN A 407 10.98 -12.84 11.56
C GLN A 407 11.65 -11.47 11.51
N ILE A 408 10.87 -10.41 11.29
CA ILE A 408 11.35 -9.03 11.35
C ILE A 408 11.78 -8.66 12.78
N LEU A 409 10.93 -8.91 13.78
CA LEU A 409 11.23 -8.58 15.17
C LEU A 409 12.48 -9.33 15.66
N ARG A 410 12.63 -10.59 15.26
CA ARG A 410 13.82 -11.41 15.57
C ARG A 410 15.08 -10.80 14.97
N ALA A 411 15.03 -10.37 13.71
CA ALA A 411 16.16 -9.69 13.08
C ALA A 411 16.50 -8.40 13.83
N LEU A 412 15.50 -7.57 14.17
CA LEU A 412 15.71 -6.34 14.93
C LEU A 412 16.37 -6.61 16.29
N CYS A 413 15.90 -7.61 17.05
CA CYS A 413 16.53 -8.01 18.30
C CYS A 413 18.02 -8.34 18.10
N GLN A 414 18.37 -9.09 17.06
CA GLN A 414 19.76 -9.45 16.75
C GLN A 414 20.62 -8.22 16.46
N TYR A 415 20.16 -7.31 15.61
CA TYR A 415 20.90 -6.09 15.31
C TYR A 415 21.06 -5.18 16.54
N LEU A 416 20.04 -5.13 17.42
CA LEU A 416 20.09 -4.32 18.64
C LEU A 416 21.10 -4.84 19.66
N THR A 417 21.41 -6.14 19.69
CA THR A 417 22.45 -6.67 20.60
C THR A 417 23.85 -6.09 20.33
N ALA A 418 24.10 -5.62 19.10
CA ALA A 418 25.36 -5.00 18.70
C ALA A 418 25.29 -3.46 18.70
N ALA A 419 24.12 -2.87 18.93
CA ALA A 419 23.95 -1.43 18.94
C ALA A 419 24.42 -0.84 20.27
N THR A 420 25.18 0.25 20.19
CA THR A 420 25.62 1.02 21.36
C THR A 420 24.85 2.33 21.45
N PRO A 421 24.42 2.77 22.65
CA PRO A 421 23.80 4.07 22.81
C PRO A 421 24.77 5.19 22.43
N ASP A 422 24.24 6.26 21.85
CA ASP A 422 25.00 7.51 21.72
C ASP A 422 25.13 8.22 23.08
N ALA A 423 26.07 9.16 23.18
CA ALA A 423 26.24 9.96 24.39
C ALA A 423 24.97 10.75 24.74
N ASP A 424 24.27 11.25 23.71
CA ASP A 424 22.98 11.93 23.83
C ASP A 424 22.26 11.95 22.45
N PHE A 425 20.99 12.38 22.47
CA PHE A 425 20.17 12.54 21.26
C PHE A 425 20.74 13.58 20.28
N ALA A 426 21.44 14.62 20.75
CA ALA A 426 21.93 15.69 19.89
C ALA A 426 23.11 15.22 19.03
N SER A 427 24.01 14.43 19.60
CA SER A 427 25.14 13.79 18.93
C SER A 427 24.63 12.80 17.88
N MET A 428 23.72 11.90 18.27
CA MET A 428 23.06 10.96 17.37
C MET A 428 22.40 11.66 16.19
N ALA A 429 21.53 12.65 16.46
CA ALA A 429 20.80 13.39 15.44
C ALA A 429 21.74 14.09 14.45
N SER A 430 22.86 14.62 14.93
CA SER A 430 23.84 15.29 14.06
C SER A 430 24.54 14.33 13.10
N ARG A 431 24.61 13.02 13.40
CA ARG A 431 25.14 11.99 12.48
C ARG A 431 24.14 11.59 11.39
N LEU A 432 22.84 11.80 11.63
CA LEU A 432 21.76 11.43 10.70
C LEU A 432 21.43 12.52 9.69
N VAL A 433 21.83 13.77 9.96
CA VAL A 433 21.50 14.93 9.13
C VAL A 433 22.69 15.33 8.26
N GLU A 434 22.55 15.17 6.95
CA GLU A 434 23.53 15.62 5.96
C GLU A 434 23.10 16.95 5.32
N ALA A 435 24.04 17.89 5.14
CA ALA A 435 23.75 19.24 4.64
C ALA A 435 23.13 19.31 3.22
N SER A 436 23.36 18.29 2.38
CA SER A 436 22.80 18.20 1.01
C SER A 436 21.40 17.60 0.94
N THR A 437 20.77 17.33 2.08
CA THR A 437 19.48 16.66 2.17
C THR A 437 18.32 17.66 2.26
N ILE A 438 17.14 17.26 1.79
CA ILE A 438 15.87 17.93 2.10
C ILE A 438 15.14 17.05 3.11
N ALA A 439 14.66 17.65 4.20
CA ALA A 439 13.90 16.93 5.22
C ALA A 439 12.39 17.16 5.08
N ILE A 440 11.60 16.09 5.22
CA ILE A 440 10.15 16.14 5.34
C ILE A 440 9.79 15.57 6.72
N ASP A 441 9.15 16.38 7.55
CA ASP A 441 8.60 15.94 8.83
C ASP A 441 7.12 15.61 8.65
N VAL A 442 6.79 14.32 8.78
CA VAL A 442 5.43 13.80 8.60
C VAL A 442 4.65 13.70 9.90
N SER A 443 5.12 14.36 10.97
CA SER A 443 4.47 14.34 12.27
C SER A 443 3.02 14.83 12.20
N ALA A 444 2.14 14.20 12.98
CA ALA A 444 0.76 14.65 13.08
C ALA A 444 0.62 16.02 13.78
N ALA A 445 1.69 16.57 14.35
CA ALA A 445 1.75 17.91 14.91
C ALA A 445 2.13 18.98 13.86
N ALA A 446 2.61 18.56 12.69
CA ALA A 446 2.96 19.49 11.63
C ALA A 446 1.71 20.15 11.05
N GLY A 447 1.75 21.49 10.95
CA GLY A 447 0.69 22.25 10.30
C GLY A 447 0.51 21.85 8.83
N GLU A 448 -0.70 22.03 8.30
CA GLU A 448 -0.95 21.83 6.88
C GLU A 448 -0.31 22.98 6.08
N ARG A 449 0.74 22.67 5.30
CA ARG A 449 1.47 23.63 4.44
C ARG A 449 1.22 23.39 2.96
N GLY A 450 0.18 22.63 2.60
CA GLY A 450 -0.22 22.40 1.21
C GLY A 450 0.71 21.46 0.42
N LEU A 451 1.62 20.70 1.06
CA LEU A 451 2.47 19.74 0.33
C LEU A 451 1.65 18.66 -0.38
N TYR A 452 0.55 18.21 0.23
CA TYR A 452 -0.35 17.29 -0.45
C TYR A 452 -1.04 17.95 -1.65
N GLU A 453 -1.41 19.24 -1.58
CA GLU A 453 -1.99 19.98 -2.71
C GLU A 453 -0.97 20.11 -3.84
N ALA A 454 0.29 20.37 -3.48
CA ALA A 454 1.39 20.41 -4.43
C ALA A 454 1.55 19.05 -5.13
N PHE A 455 1.37 17.91 -4.46
CA PHE A 455 1.43 16.59 -5.11
C PHE A 455 0.43 16.45 -6.26
N TYR A 456 -0.79 16.95 -6.08
CA TYR A 456 -1.88 16.81 -7.04
C TYR A 456 -1.88 17.89 -8.13
N THR A 457 -1.35 19.07 -7.84
CA THR A 457 -1.37 20.21 -8.76
C THR A 457 -0.08 20.36 -9.57
N THR A 458 1.05 19.83 -9.10
CA THR A 458 2.33 19.96 -9.82
C THR A 458 2.50 18.86 -10.88
N GLY A 459 2.82 19.30 -12.09
CA GLY A 459 3.26 18.43 -13.17
C GLY A 459 4.55 17.68 -12.83
N ALA A 460 4.74 16.51 -13.44
CA ALA A 460 6.06 15.90 -13.50
C ALA A 460 7.01 16.89 -14.19
N ALA A 461 8.06 17.34 -13.49
CA ALA A 461 9.01 18.26 -14.10
C ALA A 461 9.98 17.46 -14.95
N GLY A 462 9.99 17.71 -16.27
CA GLY A 462 11.07 17.27 -17.13
C GLY A 462 12.32 18.11 -16.85
N GLY A 463 13.12 17.73 -15.85
CA GLY A 463 14.47 18.30 -15.64
C GLY A 463 14.72 19.03 -14.32
N ALA A 464 14.03 18.69 -13.23
CA ALA A 464 14.55 19.06 -11.90
C ALA A 464 15.83 18.25 -11.63
N ASP A 465 16.81 18.85 -10.96
CA ASP A 465 18.07 18.20 -10.61
C ASP A 465 17.77 16.96 -9.73
N ASP A 466 17.84 15.77 -10.33
CA ASP A 466 17.37 14.49 -9.77
C ASP A 466 18.22 13.98 -8.58
N THR A 467 19.23 14.75 -8.15
CA THR A 467 20.13 14.43 -7.04
C THR A 467 19.50 14.68 -5.66
N THR A 468 18.22 14.34 -5.48
CA THR A 468 17.53 14.58 -4.21
C THR A 468 17.86 13.47 -3.21
N ARG A 469 18.63 13.82 -2.18
CA ARG A 469 18.68 13.07 -0.92
C ARG A 469 17.53 13.55 -0.05
N LEU A 470 16.67 12.63 0.35
CA LEU A 470 15.49 12.91 1.15
C LEU A 470 15.63 12.29 2.54
N LEU A 471 15.40 13.09 3.57
CA LEU A 471 15.26 12.64 4.96
C LEU A 471 13.79 12.72 5.36
N VAL A 472 13.18 11.60 5.71
CA VAL A 472 11.76 11.54 6.13
C VAL A 472 11.69 11.27 7.63
N LEU A 473 11.17 12.22 8.40
CA LEU A 473 11.09 12.14 9.85
C LEU A 473 9.70 11.68 10.28
N VAL A 474 9.65 10.54 10.99
CA VAL A 474 8.42 9.82 11.32
C VAL A 474 8.34 9.57 12.83
N PRO A 475 7.58 10.35 13.61
CA PRO A 475 7.40 10.05 15.02
C PRO A 475 6.27 9.02 15.20
N LEU A 476 6.55 7.89 15.86
CA LEU A 476 5.54 6.86 16.18
C LEU A 476 4.70 7.19 17.42
N ALA A 477 4.94 8.34 18.04
CA ALA A 477 4.12 8.91 19.10
C ALA A 477 4.16 10.46 19.03
N PRO A 478 3.18 11.17 19.61
CA PRO A 478 3.05 12.63 19.42
C PRO A 478 4.24 13.49 19.85
N ALA A 479 5.04 13.04 20.82
CA ALA A 479 6.21 13.77 21.32
C ALA A 479 7.32 12.78 21.69
N LEU A 480 8.46 12.87 21.02
CA LEU A 480 9.61 11.98 21.22
C LEU A 480 10.91 12.78 21.13
N ALA A 481 11.73 12.71 22.18
CA ALA A 481 12.98 13.47 22.27
C ALA A 481 13.92 13.20 21.09
N GLY A 482 13.97 11.97 20.60
CA GLY A 482 14.75 11.60 19.42
C GLY A 482 14.28 12.31 18.14
N HIS A 483 12.97 12.46 17.94
CA HIS A 483 12.41 13.20 16.80
C HIS A 483 12.78 14.69 16.88
N ASP A 484 12.54 15.29 18.05
CA ASP A 484 12.82 16.71 18.29
C ASP A 484 14.31 17.03 18.11
N ALA A 485 15.20 16.12 18.52
CA ALA A 485 16.63 16.25 18.33
C ALA A 485 17.03 16.25 16.84
N VAL A 486 16.42 15.40 16.01
CA VAL A 486 16.66 15.38 14.55
C VAL A 486 16.12 16.63 13.88
N VAL A 487 14.93 17.08 14.25
CA VAL A 487 14.38 18.38 13.78
C VAL A 487 15.33 19.53 14.13
N ALA A 488 15.82 19.58 15.37
CA ALA A 488 16.79 20.59 15.79
C ALA A 488 18.14 20.46 15.04
N ALA A 489 18.59 19.25 14.73
CA ALA A 489 19.79 19.02 13.93
C ALA A 489 19.63 19.52 12.49
N CYS A 490 18.48 19.30 11.85
CA CYS A 490 18.15 19.88 10.55
C CYS A 490 18.28 21.41 10.57
N ALA A 491 17.72 22.07 11.58
CA ALA A 491 17.82 23.51 11.73
C ALA A 491 19.28 23.99 11.89
N ARG A 492 20.09 23.32 12.72
CA ARG A 492 21.52 23.64 12.90
C ARG A 492 22.33 23.46 11.62
N ALA A 493 22.05 22.40 10.86
CA ALA A 493 22.70 22.10 9.59
C ALA A 493 22.16 22.93 8.41
N SER A 494 21.19 23.82 8.65
CA SER A 494 20.49 24.58 7.60
C SER A 494 19.84 23.70 6.53
N VAL A 495 19.44 22.47 6.90
CA VAL A 495 18.70 21.55 6.03
C VAL A 495 17.27 22.07 5.88
N PRO A 496 16.77 22.28 4.64
CA PRO A 496 15.39 22.66 4.42
C PRO A 496 14.44 21.61 5.01
N LEU A 497 13.60 22.03 5.95
CA LEU A 497 12.61 21.17 6.60
C LEU A 497 11.20 21.58 6.19
N VAL A 498 10.48 20.65 5.56
CA VAL A 498 9.06 20.77 5.24
C VAL A 498 8.27 19.94 6.26
N SER A 499 7.76 20.59 7.30
CA SER A 499 6.81 19.96 8.22
C SER A 499 5.42 19.95 7.58
N GLN A 500 4.84 18.76 7.42
CA GLN A 500 3.50 18.57 6.88
C GLN A 500 2.84 17.32 7.48
N SER A 501 1.60 17.46 7.99
CA SER A 501 0.74 16.29 8.15
C SER A 501 0.32 15.77 6.77
N LEU A 502 0.87 14.62 6.37
CA LEU A 502 0.46 13.93 5.14
C LEU A 502 -0.86 13.16 5.33
N LEU A 503 -1.44 13.20 6.52
CA LEU A 503 -2.67 12.52 6.87
C LEU A 503 -3.84 13.50 6.96
N PRO A 504 -5.06 13.10 6.59
CA PRO A 504 -6.26 13.88 6.85
C PRO A 504 -6.47 14.09 8.36
N SER A 505 -7.13 15.18 8.73
CA SER A 505 -7.34 15.67 10.11
C SER A 505 -7.49 14.59 11.21
N ARG A 506 -6.85 14.83 12.36
CA ARG A 506 -6.87 14.01 13.60
C ARG A 506 -8.26 13.75 14.17
N GLU A 507 -9.29 14.46 13.71
CA GLU A 507 -10.67 14.30 14.16
C GLU A 507 -11.29 12.96 13.74
N MET A 508 -10.69 12.26 12.78
CA MET A 508 -11.11 10.93 12.35
C MET A 508 -10.31 9.85 13.09
N ALA A 509 -11.01 8.76 13.47
CA ALA A 509 -10.53 7.63 14.26
C ALA A 509 -9.05 7.25 14.03
N PRO A 510 -8.31 6.78 15.06
CA PRO A 510 -6.88 6.49 14.95
C PRO A 510 -6.59 5.65 13.70
N ALA A 511 -5.76 6.21 12.83
CA ALA A 511 -5.20 5.54 11.67
C ALA A 511 -3.89 4.90 12.13
N TYR A 512 -3.88 3.57 12.25
CA TYR A 512 -2.71 2.86 12.74
C TYR A 512 -1.59 2.84 11.68
N ASP A 513 -1.89 2.72 10.38
CA ASP A 513 -0.88 2.52 9.31
C ASP A 513 -0.50 3.83 8.58
N ALA A 514 -0.66 4.95 9.25
CA ALA A 514 -0.68 6.25 8.61
C ALA A 514 0.73 6.69 8.18
N GLU A 515 1.72 6.45 9.04
CA GLU A 515 3.14 6.70 8.81
C GLU A 515 3.69 5.85 7.65
N ALA A 516 3.34 4.56 7.64
CA ALA A 516 3.75 3.65 6.56
C ALA A 516 3.13 4.05 5.21
N ALA A 517 1.87 4.49 5.20
CA ALA A 517 1.22 5.01 4.02
C ALA A 517 1.87 6.31 3.52
N ALA A 518 2.27 7.22 4.42
CA ALA A 518 2.98 8.45 4.08
C ALA A 518 4.33 8.16 3.41
N VAL A 519 5.14 7.26 3.99
CA VAL A 519 6.41 6.81 3.38
C VAL A 519 6.17 6.20 2.00
N THR A 520 5.16 5.32 1.87
CA THR A 520 4.81 4.69 0.60
C THR A 520 4.43 5.72 -0.46
N MET A 521 3.65 6.75 -0.10
CA MET A 521 3.30 7.83 -1.03
C MET A 521 4.50 8.65 -1.47
N LEU A 522 5.41 8.98 -0.54
CA LEU A 522 6.64 9.70 -0.90
C LEU A 522 7.50 8.90 -1.87
N GLN A 523 7.65 7.59 -1.66
CA GLN A 523 8.34 6.70 -2.60
C GLN A 523 7.67 6.74 -3.99
N HIS A 524 6.35 6.67 -4.03
CA HIS A 524 5.59 6.69 -5.28
C HIS A 524 5.78 8.01 -6.06
N LEU A 525 5.77 9.14 -5.36
CA LEU A 525 6.02 10.46 -5.95
C LEU A 525 7.45 10.62 -6.45
N VAL A 526 8.43 9.94 -5.83
CA VAL A 526 9.79 9.86 -6.38
C VAL A 526 9.80 9.06 -7.68
N TYR A 527 9.14 7.89 -7.74
CA TYR A 527 9.07 7.09 -8.97
C TYR A 527 8.39 7.82 -10.12
N GLN A 528 7.43 8.69 -9.81
CA GLN A 528 6.71 9.52 -10.79
C GLN A 528 7.44 10.85 -11.11
N GLN A 529 8.60 11.11 -10.52
CA GLN A 529 9.35 12.37 -10.68
C GLN A 529 8.51 13.62 -10.33
N ARG A 530 7.64 13.49 -9.32
CA ARG A 530 6.74 14.56 -8.85
C ARG A 530 7.21 15.22 -7.56
N LEU A 531 7.92 14.47 -6.71
CA LEU A 531 8.29 14.97 -5.38
C LEU A 531 9.16 16.22 -5.44
N GLY A 532 10.16 16.26 -6.34
CA GLY A 532 11.04 17.43 -6.51
C GLY A 532 10.27 18.69 -6.91
N SER A 533 9.36 18.59 -7.89
CA SER A 533 8.48 19.70 -8.30
C SER A 533 7.62 20.21 -7.15
N ALA A 534 7.02 19.28 -6.41
CA ALA A 534 6.17 19.62 -5.27
C ALA A 534 6.96 20.36 -4.19
N LEU A 535 8.14 19.86 -3.80
CA LEU A 535 9.02 20.51 -2.83
C LEU A 535 9.50 21.89 -3.30
N ALA A 536 9.87 22.02 -4.58
CA ALA A 536 10.29 23.28 -5.15
C ALA A 536 9.16 24.33 -5.15
N SER A 537 7.91 23.91 -5.32
CA SER A 537 6.74 24.80 -5.29
C SER A 537 6.48 25.40 -3.89
N LEU A 538 6.87 24.68 -2.84
CA LEU A 538 6.73 25.10 -1.44
C LEU A 538 7.92 25.89 -0.92
N ALA A 539 9.06 25.83 -1.61
CA ALA A 539 10.25 26.57 -1.21
C ALA A 539 9.90 28.07 -1.11
N PRO A 540 10.27 28.74 0.01
CA PRO A 540 9.93 30.15 0.19
C PRO A 540 10.49 30.95 -0.98
N LYS A 541 9.59 31.59 -1.75
CA LYS A 541 10.01 32.43 -2.88
C LYS A 541 10.91 33.51 -2.32
N LYS A 542 12.21 33.49 -2.70
CA LYS A 542 13.14 34.57 -2.34
C LYS A 542 12.42 35.88 -2.61
N PRO A 543 12.29 36.79 -1.63
CA PRO A 543 11.59 38.05 -1.83
C PRO A 543 12.19 38.66 -3.09
N LYS A 544 11.35 38.94 -4.09
CA LYS A 544 11.77 39.62 -5.31
C LYS A 544 12.33 40.96 -4.85
N LYS A 545 13.64 41.05 -4.57
CA LYS A 545 14.35 42.29 -4.26
C LYS A 545 13.88 43.28 -5.31
N GLU A 546 13.18 44.31 -4.85
CA GLU A 546 12.44 45.23 -5.68
C GLU A 546 13.32 45.77 -6.80
N LYS A 547 13.24 45.16 -7.99
CA LYS A 547 13.72 45.79 -9.22
C LYS A 547 12.93 47.09 -9.51
N LYS A 548 11.85 47.38 -8.76
CA LYS A 548 11.12 48.65 -8.78
C LYS A 548 11.97 49.84 -8.29
N ALA A 549 12.77 49.70 -7.23
CA ALA A 549 13.62 50.79 -6.75
C ALA A 549 14.72 51.21 -7.75
N LYS A 550 15.20 50.27 -8.59
CA LYS A 550 16.19 50.57 -9.64
C LYS A 550 15.55 51.09 -10.92
N LYS A 551 14.27 50.77 -11.20
CA LYS A 551 13.53 51.30 -12.35
C LYS A 551 13.03 52.73 -12.08
N GLU A 552 12.56 53.04 -10.87
CA GLU A 552 12.20 54.42 -10.49
C GLU A 552 13.41 55.35 -10.49
N LYS A 553 14.57 54.94 -9.93
CA LYS A 553 15.82 55.73 -10.05
C LYS A 553 16.32 55.91 -11.48
N LYS A 554 16.06 54.97 -12.41
CA LYS A 554 16.45 55.12 -13.83
C LYS A 554 15.50 56.07 -14.57
N THR A 555 14.20 56.02 -14.27
CA THR A 555 13.22 56.93 -14.86
C THR A 555 13.39 58.38 -14.35
N GLU A 556 13.86 58.56 -13.12
CA GLU A 556 14.19 59.89 -12.57
C GLU A 556 15.50 60.47 -13.17
N LYS A 557 16.51 59.62 -13.42
CA LYS A 557 17.76 60.04 -14.08
C LYS A 557 17.55 60.41 -15.56
N ASP A 558 16.69 59.68 -16.28
CA ASP A 558 16.35 60.00 -17.67
C ASP A 558 15.45 61.25 -17.79
N LYS A 559 14.58 61.54 -16.81
CA LYS A 559 13.85 62.81 -16.73
C LYS A 559 14.77 64.00 -16.44
N LYS A 560 15.80 63.83 -15.59
CA LYS A 560 16.78 64.89 -15.30
C LYS A 560 17.67 65.19 -16.51
N ALA A 561 18.09 64.17 -17.27
CA ALA A 561 18.88 64.35 -18.49
C ALA A 561 18.09 65.01 -19.65
N LYS A 562 16.77 64.80 -19.74
CA LYS A 562 15.91 65.50 -20.72
C LYS A 562 15.62 66.95 -20.34
N LYS A 563 15.67 67.32 -19.06
CA LYS A 563 15.47 68.72 -18.62
C LYS A 563 16.70 69.59 -18.93
N THR A 564 17.92 69.07 -18.76
CA THR A 564 19.16 69.81 -19.06
C THR A 564 19.39 70.04 -20.55
N LYS A 565 18.78 69.24 -21.44
CA LYS A 565 18.90 69.43 -22.90
C LYS A 565 17.90 70.44 -23.48
N LYS A 566 16.90 70.87 -22.70
CA LYS A 566 15.90 71.87 -23.13
C LYS A 566 16.25 73.30 -22.70
N GLU A 567 17.16 73.47 -21.72
CA GLU A 567 17.66 74.79 -21.28
C GLU A 567 18.89 75.28 -22.08
N ALA A 568 19.46 74.46 -22.98
CA ALA A 568 20.63 74.82 -23.79
C ALA A 568 20.29 75.32 -25.21
N ILE A 569 19.01 75.52 -25.56
CA ILE A 569 18.58 75.96 -26.90
C ILE A 569 18.04 77.41 -26.91
N ASP A 570 17.96 78.09 -25.76
CA ASP A 570 17.27 79.39 -25.66
C ASP A 570 18.18 80.60 -25.33
N THR A 571 19.45 80.55 -25.72
CA THR A 571 20.36 81.70 -25.59
C THR A 571 21.28 81.84 -26.81
N THR A 572 20.74 82.28 -27.94
CA THR A 572 21.47 83.08 -28.94
C THR A 572 20.48 83.76 -29.90
N SER A 573 19.91 84.88 -29.47
CA SER A 573 19.33 85.89 -30.36
C SER A 573 19.41 87.29 -29.72
N ALA A 574 20.57 87.92 -29.87
CA ALA A 574 20.69 89.38 -29.76
C ALA A 574 21.78 89.85 -30.74
N LYS A 575 21.33 90.47 -31.82
CA LYS A 575 22.12 91.33 -32.72
C LYS A 575 22.17 92.76 -32.14
N PRO A 576 23.16 93.55 -32.54
CA PRO A 576 22.87 94.75 -33.32
C PRO A 576 22.97 94.48 -34.83
#